data_AF-A0A6S6U155-F1
#
_entry.id   AF-A0A6S6U155-F1
#
_cell.length_a   1.000
_cell.length_b   1.000
_cell.length_c   1.000
_cell.angle_alpha   90.00
_cell.angle_beta   90.00
_cell.angle_gamma   90.00
#
_symmetry.space_group_name_H-M   'P 1'
#
loop_
_entity.id
_entity.type
_entity.pdbx_description
1 polymer ?
#
loop_
_entity_poly.entity_id
_entity_poly.type
_entity_poly.pdbx_seq_one_letter_code
_entity_poly.pdbx_strand_id
1 'polypeptide(L)'
;MDSKAQKADKLIKDYAFRSSLTGFIPVPFIDTVGLISVQRLMLMRLSKLYGVPFSKHLAKAGLTTLMSGLASKAASPLVGSALKMIPGVGTLAGGASMAAMGGASTYAVGKVFQQHFEKGGTLEDFDPGKAKEDLNMRLEEGKQLSKKGAVK
;
A
#
# COMPACT_ATOMS: atom_id res chain seq x y z
N MET A 1 -3.86 -5.84 -27.34
CA MET A 1 -4.51 -6.37 -26.13
C MET A 1 -3.55 -6.21 -24.97
N ASP A 2 -3.94 -5.53 -23.88
CA ASP A 2 -3.05 -5.34 -22.74
C ASP A 2 -2.73 -6.67 -22.05
N SER A 3 -1.45 -6.87 -21.69
CA SER A 3 -1.02 -8.06 -20.94
C SER A 3 -1.62 -8.09 -19.53
N LYS A 4 -1.67 -9.26 -18.88
CA LYS A 4 -2.13 -9.36 -17.48
C LYS A 4 -1.33 -8.42 -16.56
N ALA A 5 -0.01 -8.34 -16.77
CA ALA A 5 0.88 -7.45 -16.02
C ALA A 5 0.50 -5.97 -16.19
N GLN A 6 0.19 -5.51 -17.42
CA GLN A 6 -0.23 -4.12 -17.65
C GLN A 6 -1.58 -3.80 -16.99
N LYS A 7 -2.53 -4.75 -17.04
CA LYS A 7 -3.82 -4.61 -16.34
C LYS A 7 -3.65 -4.56 -14.83
N ALA A 8 -2.75 -5.38 -14.28
CA ALA A 8 -2.41 -5.39 -12.85
C ALA A 8 -1.79 -4.05 -12.43
N ASP A 9 -0.81 -3.54 -13.19
CA ASP A 9 -0.16 -2.25 -12.95
C ASP A 9 -1.17 -1.09 -12.92
N LYS A 10 -2.10 -1.04 -13.89
CA LYS A 10 -3.14 -0.01 -13.93
C LYS A 10 -4.08 -0.09 -12.74
N LEU A 11 -4.49 -1.31 -12.36
CA LEU A 11 -5.32 -1.56 -11.19
C LEU A 11 -4.62 -1.10 -9.90
N ILE A 12 -3.35 -1.46 -9.72
CA ILE A 12 -2.56 -1.10 -8.52
C ILE A 12 -2.41 0.42 -8.41
N LYS A 13 -2.11 1.10 -9.53
CA LYS A 13 -1.98 2.57 -9.56
C LYS A 13 -3.30 3.28 -9.22
N ASP A 14 -4.43 2.79 -9.69
CA ASP A 14 -5.76 3.34 -9.36
C ASP A 14 -6.05 3.20 -7.86
N TYR A 15 -5.83 2.02 -7.28
CA TYR A 15 -6.03 1.82 -5.84
C TYR A 15 -5.00 2.57 -4.99
N ALA A 16 -3.75 2.70 -5.44
CA ALA A 16 -2.75 3.53 -4.77
C ALA A 16 -3.17 5.00 -4.74
N PHE A 17 -3.68 5.53 -5.86
CA PHE A 17 -4.22 6.88 -5.92
C PHE A 17 -5.41 7.07 -4.97
N ARG A 18 -6.38 6.13 -4.97
CA ARG A 18 -7.52 6.14 -4.03
C ARG A 18 -7.06 6.11 -2.58
N SER A 19 -6.05 5.32 -2.24
CA SER A 19 -5.48 5.26 -0.88
C SER A 19 -4.80 6.57 -0.48
N SER A 20 -4.16 7.28 -1.42
CA SER A 20 -3.64 8.62 -1.16
C SER A 20 -4.75 9.61 -0.79
N LEU A 21 -5.94 9.49 -1.39
CA LEU A 21 -7.09 10.34 -1.07
C LEU A 21 -7.71 10.01 0.29
N THR A 22 -7.67 8.74 0.71
CA THR A 22 -8.20 8.34 2.03
C THR A 22 -7.30 8.78 3.20
N GLY A 23 -6.03 9.13 2.96
CA GLY A 23 -5.08 9.57 3.99
C GLY A 23 -5.32 10.97 4.58
N PHE A 24 -6.46 11.61 4.25
CA PHE A 24 -6.83 12.94 4.72
C PHE A 24 -7.78 12.93 5.94
N ILE A 25 -8.15 11.76 6.46
CA ILE A 25 -9.07 11.65 7.60
C ILE A 25 -8.24 11.60 8.90
N PRO A 26 -8.19 12.65 9.74
CA PRO A 26 -7.32 12.67 10.90
C PRO A 26 -7.99 11.93 12.08
N VAL A 27 -8.32 10.65 11.93
CA VAL A 27 -8.83 9.82 13.03
C VAL A 27 -7.93 8.59 13.24
N PRO A 28 -7.14 8.56 14.32
CA PRO A 28 -6.30 7.40 14.62
C PRO A 28 -7.18 6.14 14.73
N PHE A 29 -6.80 5.08 14.02
CA PHE A 29 -7.43 3.75 13.97
C PHE A 29 -8.70 3.57 13.10
N ILE A 30 -9.45 4.61 12.75
CA ILE A 30 -10.56 4.46 11.77
C ILE A 30 -9.98 4.33 10.35
N ASP A 31 -8.90 5.05 10.07
CA ASP A 31 -8.19 5.04 8.79
C ASP A 31 -7.59 3.69 8.42
N THR A 32 -7.20 2.87 9.40
CA THR A 32 -6.59 1.56 9.12
C THR A 32 -7.62 0.55 8.61
N VAL A 33 -8.88 0.62 9.07
CA VAL A 33 -9.97 -0.23 8.55
C VAL A 33 -10.33 0.16 7.12
N GLY A 34 -10.38 1.46 6.83
CA GLY A 34 -10.60 1.99 5.48
C GLY A 34 -9.48 1.58 4.52
N LEU A 35 -8.22 1.81 4.91
CA LEU A 35 -7.04 1.50 4.11
C LEU A 35 -6.91 -0.02 3.85
N ILE A 36 -7.11 -0.85 4.87
CA ILE A 36 -7.10 -2.31 4.72
C ILE A 36 -8.23 -2.77 3.78
N SER A 37 -9.39 -2.09 3.81
CA SER A 37 -10.51 -2.41 2.91
C SER A 37 -10.16 -2.10 1.46
N VAL A 38 -9.54 -0.95 1.19
CA VAL A 38 -9.06 -0.56 -0.16
C VAL A 38 -8.01 -1.56 -0.65
N GLN A 39 -7.02 -1.90 0.17
CA GLN A 39 -5.98 -2.88 -0.17
C GLN A 39 -6.54 -4.29 -0.37
N ARG A 40 -7.55 -4.70 0.41
CA ARG A 40 -8.22 -6.00 0.24
C ARG A 40 -9.00 -6.08 -1.06
N LEU A 41 -9.72 -5.02 -1.43
CA LEU A 41 -10.45 -4.94 -2.70
C LEU A 41 -9.49 -4.97 -3.90
N MET A 42 -8.36 -4.27 -3.81
CA MET A 42 -7.28 -4.35 -4.78
C MET A 42 -6.79 -5.80 -4.93
N LEU A 43 -6.49 -6.47 -3.82
CA LEU A 43 -5.98 -7.83 -3.82
C LEU A 43 -7.00 -8.83 -4.39
N MET A 44 -8.28 -8.69 -4.07
CA MET A 44 -9.35 -9.50 -4.67
C MET A 44 -9.38 -9.36 -6.19
N ARG A 45 -9.28 -8.13 -6.70
CA ARG A 45 -9.27 -7.87 -8.14
C ARG A 45 -7.99 -8.39 -8.82
N LEU A 46 -6.85 -8.30 -8.15
CA LEU A 46 -5.60 -8.93 -8.60
C LEU A 46 -5.73 -10.45 -8.67
N SER A 47 -6.21 -11.10 -7.60
CA SER A 47 -6.42 -12.55 -7.59
C SER A 47 -7.34 -12.99 -8.73
N LYS A 48 -8.44 -12.26 -8.97
CA LYS A 48 -9.33 -12.53 -10.11
C LYS A 48 -8.63 -12.38 -11.47
N LEU A 49 -7.77 -11.37 -11.64
CA LEU A 49 -7.02 -11.14 -12.87
C LEU A 49 -6.02 -12.27 -13.17
N TYR A 50 -5.39 -12.81 -12.13
CA TYR A 50 -4.42 -13.91 -12.25
C TYR A 50 -5.07 -15.30 -12.22
N GLY A 51 -6.35 -15.42 -11.84
CA GLY A 51 -7.05 -16.70 -11.72
C GLY A 51 -6.75 -17.42 -10.39
N VAL A 52 -6.31 -16.69 -9.37
CA VAL A 52 -5.98 -17.21 -8.04
C VAL A 52 -7.25 -17.21 -7.16
N PRO A 53 -7.55 -18.30 -6.45
CA PRO A 53 -8.65 -18.33 -5.48
C PRO A 53 -8.47 -17.27 -4.39
N PHE A 54 -9.51 -16.46 -4.17
CA PHE A 54 -9.46 -15.39 -3.17
C PHE A 54 -10.03 -15.86 -1.82
N SER A 55 -9.21 -15.80 -0.77
CA SER A 55 -9.65 -16.00 0.61
C SER A 55 -9.54 -14.71 1.39
N LYS A 56 -10.67 -14.25 1.96
CA LYS A 56 -10.70 -13.04 2.81
C LYS A 56 -9.77 -13.15 4.01
N HIS A 57 -9.64 -14.35 4.58
CA HIS A 57 -8.80 -14.60 5.74
C HIS A 57 -7.31 -14.51 5.39
N LEU A 58 -6.89 -15.21 4.33
CA LEU A 58 -5.49 -15.20 3.87
C LEU A 58 -5.08 -13.82 3.35
N ALA A 59 -5.96 -13.16 2.60
CA ALA A 59 -5.75 -11.78 2.17
C ALA A 59 -5.56 -10.84 3.36
N LYS A 60 -6.41 -10.94 4.40
CA LYS A 60 -6.26 -10.14 5.61
C LYS A 60 -4.93 -10.43 6.29
N ALA A 61 -4.57 -11.70 6.49
CA ALA A 61 -3.32 -12.10 7.12
C ALA A 61 -2.09 -11.56 6.38
N GLY A 62 -2.01 -11.77 5.06
CA GLY A 62 -0.91 -11.27 4.23
C GLY A 62 -0.78 -9.75 4.27
N LEU A 63 -1.91 -9.03 4.13
CA LEU A 63 -1.93 -7.57 4.24
C LEU A 63 -1.47 -7.09 5.62
N THR A 64 -1.99 -7.68 6.71
CA THR A 64 -1.62 -7.27 8.06
C THR A 64 -0.14 -7.49 8.36
N THR A 65 0.46 -8.58 7.85
CA THR A 65 1.88 -8.88 8.04
C THR A 65 2.79 -7.94 7.25
N LEU A 66 2.44 -7.62 6.00
CA LEU A 66 3.20 -6.63 5.22
C LEU A 66 3.10 -5.25 5.86
N MET A 67 1.92 -4.84 6.29
CA MET A 67 1.69 -3.55 6.93
C MET A 67 2.38 -3.44 8.30
N SER A 68 2.37 -4.49 9.12
CA SER A 68 3.09 -4.48 10.40
C SER A 68 4.60 -4.34 10.19
N GLY A 69 5.14 -4.99 9.15
CA GLY A 69 6.55 -4.82 8.75
C GLY A 69 6.90 -3.38 8.34
N LEU A 70 5.96 -2.66 7.71
CA LEU A 70 6.12 -1.24 7.38
C LEU A 70 6.03 -0.34 8.61
N ALA A 71 5.12 -0.62 9.54
CA ALA A 71 4.94 0.14 10.77
C ALA A 71 6.20 0.10 11.65
N SER A 72 6.84 -1.07 11.79
CA SER A 72 8.10 -1.21 12.54
C SER A 72 9.24 -0.36 11.96
N LYS A 73 9.26 -0.13 10.64
CA LYS A 73 10.24 0.77 10.00
C LYS A 73 9.86 2.23 10.12
N ALA A 74 8.56 2.55 10.08
CA ALA A 74 8.05 3.90 10.23
C ALA A 74 8.19 4.43 11.68
N ALA A 75 8.26 3.55 12.67
CA ALA A 75 8.48 3.93 14.06
C ALA A 75 9.82 4.67 14.28
N SER A 76 10.82 4.50 13.41
CA SER A 76 12.13 5.16 13.57
C SER A 76 12.14 6.64 13.11
N PRO A 77 11.48 7.07 12.01
CA PRO A 77 11.40 8.50 11.66
C PRO A 77 10.15 9.23 12.18
N LEU A 78 9.07 8.52 12.56
CA LEU A 78 7.83 9.17 13.03
C LEU A 78 7.99 9.85 14.40
N VAL A 79 8.94 9.42 15.23
CA VAL A 79 9.22 10.04 16.54
C VAL A 79 9.89 11.42 16.41
N GLY A 80 10.56 11.71 15.29
CA GLY A 80 11.21 13.02 15.07
C GLY A 80 10.25 14.17 14.76
N SER A 81 8.93 13.94 14.71
CA SER A 81 7.94 14.91 14.23
C SER A 81 7.01 15.47 15.32
N ALA A 82 7.48 15.61 16.56
CA ALA A 82 6.79 16.46 17.55
C ALA A 82 6.58 17.91 17.03
N LEU A 83 7.38 18.35 16.06
CA LEU A 83 7.23 19.63 15.34
C LEU A 83 6.02 19.67 14.37
N LYS A 84 5.35 18.54 14.08
CA LYS A 84 4.15 18.48 13.20
C LYS A 84 2.82 18.63 13.97
N MET A 85 2.85 18.79 15.28
CA MET A 85 1.65 19.07 16.10
C MET A 85 1.27 20.55 16.16
N ILE A 86 1.91 21.42 15.36
CA ILE A 86 1.49 22.83 15.21
C ILE A 86 0.28 22.88 14.27
N PRO A 87 -0.93 23.24 14.76
CA PRO A 87 -2.11 23.37 13.91
C PRO A 87 -1.87 24.43 12.82
N GLY A 88 -2.20 24.10 11.56
CA GLY A 88 -1.97 24.97 10.40
C GLY A 88 -0.89 24.41 9.47
N VAL A 89 0.39 24.68 9.74
CA VAL A 89 1.51 24.27 8.87
C VAL A 89 1.86 22.79 9.06
N GLY A 90 1.78 22.28 10.29
CA GLY A 90 2.06 20.88 10.62
C GLY A 90 1.03 19.91 10.05
N THR A 91 -0.25 20.32 9.98
CA THR A 91 -1.35 19.54 9.44
C THR A 91 -1.30 19.40 7.91
N LEU A 92 -0.90 20.42 7.17
CA LEU A 92 -0.74 20.33 5.71
C LEU A 92 0.45 19.45 5.32
N ALA A 93 1.60 19.65 5.96
CA ALA A 93 2.78 18.82 5.73
C ALA A 93 2.57 17.36 6.23
N GLY A 94 1.83 17.20 7.33
CA GLY A 94 1.42 15.89 7.87
C GLY A 94 0.47 15.16 6.93
N GLY A 95 -0.57 15.85 6.43
CA GLY A 95 -1.54 15.29 5.48
C GLY A 95 -0.91 14.86 4.15
N ALA A 96 -0.03 15.68 3.58
CA ALA A 96 0.71 15.31 2.36
C ALA A 96 1.62 14.09 2.58
N SER A 97 2.26 14.00 3.75
CA SER A 97 3.09 12.85 4.13
C SER A 97 2.26 11.57 4.30
N MET A 98 1.08 11.69 4.92
CA MET A 98 0.14 10.57 5.11
C MET A 98 -0.46 10.09 3.78
N ALA A 99 -0.86 11.01 2.90
CA ALA A 99 -1.34 10.69 1.55
C ALA A 99 -0.26 9.99 0.70
N ALA A 100 0.97 10.48 0.75
CA ALA A 100 2.10 9.86 0.07
C ALA A 100 2.39 8.45 0.61
N MET A 101 2.35 8.27 1.93
CA MET A 101 2.59 6.99 2.57
C MET A 101 1.46 5.98 2.32
N GLY A 102 0.20 6.42 2.32
CA GLY A 102 -0.97 5.60 1.97
C GLY A 102 -0.94 5.10 0.53
N GLY A 103 -0.58 5.97 -0.41
CA GLY A 103 -0.38 5.60 -1.82
C GLY A 103 0.81 4.68 -2.03
N ALA A 104 1.97 5.03 -1.48
CA ALA A 104 3.20 4.24 -1.63
C ALA A 104 3.06 2.84 -1.04
N SER A 105 2.46 2.71 0.15
CA SER A 105 2.24 1.40 0.79
C SER A 105 1.27 0.53 -0.02
N THR A 106 0.17 1.11 -0.52
CA THR A 106 -0.80 0.39 -1.35
C THR A 106 -0.17 -0.06 -2.66
N TYR A 107 0.64 0.80 -3.30
CA TYR A 107 1.40 0.46 -4.49
C TYR A 107 2.36 -0.71 -4.22
N ALA A 108 3.15 -0.62 -3.15
CA ALA A 108 4.14 -1.63 -2.79
C ALA A 108 3.51 -3.00 -2.54
N VAL A 109 2.45 -3.04 -1.73
CA VAL A 109 1.68 -4.25 -1.46
C VAL A 109 1.13 -4.85 -2.76
N GLY A 110 0.54 -4.03 -3.62
CA GLY A 110 0.01 -4.47 -4.91
C GLY A 110 1.08 -5.10 -5.80
N LYS A 111 2.26 -4.47 -5.91
CA LYS A 111 3.38 -4.98 -6.73
C LYS A 111 3.96 -6.30 -6.20
N VAL A 112 4.08 -6.43 -4.88
CA VAL A 112 4.53 -7.68 -4.24
C VAL A 112 3.59 -8.83 -4.60
N PHE A 113 2.27 -8.65 -4.44
CA PHE A 113 1.30 -9.69 -4.79
C PHE A 113 1.22 -9.94 -6.29
N GLN A 114 1.33 -8.90 -7.11
CA GLN A 114 1.42 -9.06 -8.56
C GLN A 114 2.59 -9.96 -8.95
N GLN A 115 3.79 -9.66 -8.45
CA GLN A 115 4.98 -10.45 -8.75
C GLN A 115 4.86 -11.89 -8.23
N HIS A 116 4.24 -12.07 -7.08
CA HIS A 116 3.96 -13.39 -6.51
C HIS A 116 3.02 -14.21 -7.41
N PHE A 117 1.92 -13.61 -7.87
CA PHE A 117 0.97 -14.27 -8.76
C PHE A 117 1.52 -14.50 -10.17
N GLU A 118 2.38 -13.61 -10.67
CA GLU A 118 3.09 -13.80 -11.95
C GLU A 118 4.03 -14.99 -11.94
N LYS A 119 4.58 -15.33 -10.77
CA LYS A 119 5.39 -16.54 -10.55
C LYS A 119 4.55 -17.81 -10.33
N GLY A 120 3.22 -17.70 -10.41
CA GLY A 120 2.30 -18.81 -10.18
C GLY A 120 1.94 -19.05 -8.71
N GLY A 121 2.32 -18.14 -7.81
CA GLY A 121 1.96 -18.22 -6.40
C GLY A 121 0.48 -17.91 -6.13
N THR A 122 0.03 -18.26 -4.93
CA THR A 122 -1.34 -18.09 -4.45
C THR A 122 -1.38 -17.27 -3.15
N LEU A 123 -2.55 -17.09 -2.55
CA LEU A 123 -2.64 -16.49 -1.21
C LEU A 123 -2.21 -17.45 -0.10
N GLU A 124 -2.19 -18.76 -0.35
CA GLU A 124 -1.88 -19.80 0.63
C GLU A 124 -0.37 -19.96 0.84
N ASP A 125 0.39 -19.86 -0.25
CA ASP A 125 1.86 -19.99 -0.28
C ASP A 125 2.60 -18.65 -0.16
N PHE A 126 1.87 -17.56 0.09
CA PHE A 126 2.46 -16.24 0.23
C PHE A 126 3.34 -16.17 1.48
N ASP A 127 4.63 -15.85 1.29
CA ASP A 127 5.63 -15.69 2.36
C ASP A 127 5.99 -14.21 2.52
N PRO A 128 5.44 -13.52 3.56
CA PRO A 128 5.74 -12.12 3.81
C PRO A 128 7.20 -11.86 4.17
N GLY A 129 7.92 -12.86 4.70
CA GLY A 129 9.32 -12.75 5.08
C GLY A 129 10.21 -12.59 3.85
N LYS A 130 9.95 -13.38 2.80
CA LYS A 130 10.64 -13.28 1.50
C LYS A 130 10.24 -12.03 0.72
N ALA A 131 9.01 -11.55 0.92
CA ALA A 131 8.51 -10.35 0.27
C ALA A 131 9.05 -9.04 0.87
N LYS A 132 9.70 -9.08 2.04
CA LYS A 132 10.09 -7.88 2.79
C LYS A 132 11.03 -6.95 2.02
N GLU A 133 11.98 -7.51 1.29
CA GLU A 133 12.96 -6.72 0.53
C GLU A 133 12.31 -6.04 -0.68
N ASP A 134 11.55 -6.81 -1.47
CA ASP A 134 10.76 -6.28 -2.58
C ASP A 134 9.76 -5.23 -2.08
N LEU A 135 9.07 -5.46 -0.97
CA LEU A 135 8.16 -4.49 -0.36
C LEU A 135 8.84 -3.15 -0.09
N ASN A 136 10.07 -3.15 0.45
CA ASN A 136 10.80 -1.90 0.71
C ASN A 136 11.19 -1.20 -0.59
N MET A 137 11.69 -1.96 -1.57
CA MET A 137 12.05 -1.41 -2.89
C MET A 137 10.84 -0.75 -3.56
N ARG A 138 9.69 -1.45 -3.58
CA ARG A 138 8.44 -0.93 -4.15
C ARG A 138 7.85 0.21 -3.36
N LEU A 139 8.07 0.26 -2.05
CA LEU A 139 7.66 1.38 -1.21
C LEU A 139 8.40 2.66 -1.59
N GLU A 140 9.72 2.58 -1.79
CA GLU A 140 10.51 3.71 -2.27
C GLU A 140 10.07 4.14 -3.68
N GLU A 141 9.83 3.18 -4.58
CA GLU A 141 9.25 3.45 -5.91
C GLU A 141 7.91 4.20 -5.80
N GLY A 142 7.01 3.74 -4.93
CA GLY A 142 5.71 4.36 -4.66
C GLY A 142 5.81 5.78 -4.08
N LYS A 143 6.78 6.02 -3.19
CA LYS A 143 7.05 7.37 -2.65
C LYS A 143 7.49 8.33 -3.76
N GLN A 144 8.34 7.87 -4.68
CA GLN A 144 8.79 8.69 -5.81
C GLN A 144 7.66 8.99 -6.79
N LEU A 145 6.77 8.02 -7.06
CA LEU A 145 5.56 8.23 -7.85
C LEU A 145 4.64 9.28 -7.23
N SER A 146 4.45 9.23 -5.90
CA SER A 146 3.65 10.24 -5.20
C SER A 146 4.27 11.63 -5.26
N LYS A 147 5.60 11.75 -5.16
CA LYS A 147 6.31 13.04 -5.31
C LYS A 147 6.14 13.64 -6.70
N LYS A 148 6.19 12.81 -7.75
CA LYS A 148 6.01 13.26 -9.14
C LYS A 148 4.56 13.61 -9.48
N GLY A 149 3.57 12.93 -8.87
CA GLY A 149 2.15 13.21 -9.07
C GLY A 149 1.60 14.40 -8.28
N ALA A 150 2.25 14.78 -7.17
CA ALA A 150 1.92 15.98 -6.38
C ALA A 150 2.44 17.29 -7.00
N VAL A 151 3.23 17.20 -8.09
CA VAL A 151 3.73 18.32 -8.89
C VAL A 151 3.07 18.24 -10.27
N LYS A 152 1.77 18.51 -10.34
CA LYS A 152 1.11 18.87 -11.61
C LYS A 152 -0.07 19.78 -11.35
#